data_AF-A0A9D7UC22-F1
#
_entry.id   AF-A0A9D7UC22-F1
#
_cell.length_a   1.000
_cell.length_b   1.000
_cell.length_c   1.000
_cell.angle_alpha   90.00
_cell.angle_beta   90.00
_cell.angle_gamma   90.00
#
_symmetry.space_group_name_H-M   'P 1'
#
loop_
_entity.id
_entity.type
_entity.pdbx_description
1 polymer ?
#
loop_
_entity_poly.entity_id
_entity_poly.type
_entity_poly.pdbx_seq_one_letter_code
_entity_poly.pdbx_strand_id
1 'polypeptide(L)'
;MREFIPNNLPLLKDIETKKILKKSISANRALAKLNGVAKIIPNSNILINSLALQEAKDSSEIENIITTHDDLYKASLDIKNLSSATKEVCNYKNALLKGFGLVTDKKLLLKKHIIEIQKELEQNDAGVRRQSGTNLKNTKTGEVIFTPPQNYEDIENLLANLESYI
;
A
#
# COMPACT_ATOMS: atom_id res chain seq x y z
N MET A 1 20.30 0.05 -20.27
CA MET A 1 20.23 -0.57 -18.94
C MET A 1 19.30 -1.76 -19.04
N ARG A 2 19.57 -2.88 -18.36
CA ARG A 2 18.71 -4.07 -18.45
C ARG A 2 17.49 -3.90 -17.57
N GLU A 3 16.34 -4.28 -18.10
CA GLU A 3 15.12 -4.46 -17.35
C GLU A 3 15.31 -5.48 -16.23
N PHE A 4 14.74 -5.21 -15.06
CA PHE A 4 14.75 -6.14 -13.94
C PHE A 4 13.41 -6.89 -13.89
N ILE A 5 13.47 -8.19 -14.17
CA ILE A 5 12.34 -9.11 -13.99
C ILE A 5 12.54 -9.85 -12.66
N PRO A 6 11.63 -9.69 -11.67
CA PRO A 6 11.66 -10.46 -10.44
C PRO A 6 11.55 -11.97 -10.71
N ASN A 7 12.20 -12.78 -9.88
CA ASN A 7 11.96 -14.23 -9.88
C ASN A 7 10.54 -14.53 -9.35
N ASN A 8 9.91 -15.56 -9.90
CA ASN A 8 8.62 -16.05 -9.41
C ASN A 8 8.71 -16.53 -7.95
N LEU A 9 7.64 -16.31 -7.20
CA LEU A 9 7.38 -16.82 -5.87
C LEU A 9 6.79 -18.24 -5.93
N PRO A 10 7.09 -19.12 -4.95
CA PRO A 10 8.04 -18.92 -3.85
C PRO A 10 9.48 -18.86 -4.36
N LEU A 11 10.32 -18.09 -3.68
CA LEU A 11 11.75 -18.05 -3.98
C LEU A 11 12.38 -19.42 -3.67
N LEU A 12 13.22 -19.93 -4.57
CA LEU A 12 13.92 -21.22 -4.39
C LEU A 12 15.01 -21.19 -3.29
N LYS A 13 15.20 -20.07 -2.61
CA LYS A 13 16.16 -19.92 -1.52
C LYS A 13 15.44 -20.00 -0.18
N ASP A 14 16.12 -20.57 0.80
CA ASP A 14 15.64 -20.52 2.17
C ASP A 14 15.68 -19.07 2.69
N ILE A 15 14.51 -18.57 3.06
CA ILE A 15 14.33 -17.23 3.64
C ILE A 15 14.23 -17.29 5.17
N GLU A 16 14.09 -18.46 5.78
CA GLU A 16 13.87 -18.66 7.21
C GLU A 16 15.17 -18.70 8.01
N THR A 17 15.93 -17.61 7.95
CA THR A 17 17.18 -17.52 8.72
C THR A 17 16.90 -17.33 10.22
N LYS A 18 17.85 -17.75 11.08
CA LYS A 18 17.80 -17.49 12.54
C LYS A 18 17.55 -16.01 12.88
N LYS A 19 18.09 -15.07 12.10
CA LYS A 19 17.87 -13.62 12.27
C LYS A 19 16.42 -13.26 11.99
N ILE A 20 15.85 -13.76 10.89
CA ILE A 20 14.46 -13.52 10.50
C ILE A 20 13.50 -14.15 11.51
N LEU A 21 13.71 -15.40 11.90
CA LEU A 21 12.88 -16.10 12.88
C LEU A 21 12.87 -15.41 14.25
N LYS A 22 14.03 -14.97 14.75
CA LYS A 22 14.09 -14.19 16.00
C LYS A 22 13.30 -12.88 15.93
N LYS A 23 13.33 -12.18 14.78
CA LYS A 23 12.56 -10.97 14.57
C LYS A 23 11.06 -11.26 14.45
N SER A 24 10.68 -12.33 13.75
CA SER A 24 9.31 -12.81 13.63
C SER A 24 8.69 -13.07 15.01
N ILE A 25 9.42 -13.71 15.93
CA ILE A 25 8.95 -13.93 17.31
C ILE A 25 8.64 -12.61 18.03
N SER A 26 9.53 -11.61 17.93
CA SER A 26 9.30 -10.30 18.58
C SER A 26 8.12 -9.54 17.95
N ALA A 27 7.99 -9.58 16.62
CA ALA A 27 6.89 -8.94 15.90
C ALA A 27 5.55 -9.61 16.21
N ASN A 28 5.50 -10.94 16.19
CA ASN A 28 4.30 -11.71 16.55
C ASN A 28 3.85 -11.43 17.99
N ARG A 29 4.79 -11.32 18.95
CA ARG A 29 4.44 -10.96 20.33
C ARG A 29 3.81 -9.56 20.43
N ALA A 30 4.34 -8.58 19.70
CA ALA A 30 3.78 -7.22 19.69
C ALA A 30 2.38 -7.21 19.06
N LEU A 31 2.20 -7.90 17.93
CA LEU A 31 0.90 -8.03 17.26
C LEU A 31 -0.13 -8.77 18.13
N ALA A 32 0.27 -9.85 18.81
CA ALA A 32 -0.61 -10.57 19.72
C ALA A 32 -1.06 -9.69 20.90
N LYS A 33 -0.15 -8.87 21.45
CA LYS A 33 -0.49 -7.90 22.50
C LYS A 33 -1.50 -6.87 21.99
N LEU A 34 -1.27 -6.30 20.80
CA LEU A 34 -2.21 -5.37 20.18
C LEU A 34 -3.58 -6.01 19.96
N ASN A 35 -3.63 -7.23 19.40
CA ASN A 35 -4.86 -7.98 19.18
C ASN A 35 -5.62 -8.28 20.48
N GLY A 36 -4.89 -8.58 21.56
CA GLY A 36 -5.49 -8.78 22.88
C GLY A 36 -6.14 -7.50 23.42
N VAL A 37 -5.43 -6.36 23.34
CA VAL A 37 -5.93 -5.07 23.80
C VAL A 37 -7.07 -4.54 22.91
N ALA A 38 -6.99 -4.73 21.59
CA ALA A 38 -8.02 -4.25 20.67
C ALA A 38 -9.41 -4.84 20.98
N LYS A 39 -9.48 -6.08 21.47
CA LYS A 39 -10.74 -6.76 21.83
C LYS A 39 -11.49 -6.15 23.00
N ILE A 40 -10.82 -5.39 23.86
CA ILE A 40 -11.45 -4.77 25.05
C ILE A 40 -11.87 -3.32 24.80
N ILE A 41 -11.66 -2.79 23.59
CA ILE A 41 -11.98 -1.40 23.25
C ILE A 41 -13.46 -1.32 22.84
N PRO A 42 -14.32 -0.60 23.58
CA PRO A 42 -15.76 -0.57 23.33
C PRO A 42 -16.15 -0.02 21.95
N ASN A 43 -15.32 0.85 21.37
CA ASN A 43 -15.50 1.38 20.02
C ASN A 43 -14.16 1.50 19.28
N SER A 44 -13.68 0.38 18.75
CA SER A 44 -12.43 0.32 17.98
C SER A 44 -12.46 1.16 16.70
N ASN A 45 -13.65 1.44 16.15
CA ASN A 45 -13.78 2.18 14.89
C ASN A 45 -13.24 3.61 14.99
N ILE A 46 -13.37 4.26 16.15
CA ILE A 46 -12.80 5.61 16.36
C ILE A 46 -11.28 5.55 16.21
N LEU A 47 -10.63 4.59 16.87
CA LEU A 47 -9.19 4.42 16.80
C LEU A 47 -8.72 4.01 15.41
N ILE A 48 -9.41 3.07 14.76
CA ILE A 48 -9.09 2.64 13.40
C ILE A 48 -9.14 3.82 12.44
N ASN A 49 -10.17 4.67 12.53
CA ASN A 49 -10.29 5.84 11.67
C ASN A 49 -9.18 6.88 11.89
N SER A 50 -8.81 7.14 13.15
CA SER A 50 -7.72 8.06 13.46
C SER A 50 -6.36 7.51 13.04
N LEU A 51 -6.10 6.21 13.32
CA LEU A 51 -4.85 5.55 12.95
C LEU A 51 -4.71 5.40 11.43
N ALA A 52 -5.79 5.08 10.71
CA ALA A 52 -5.79 5.02 9.25
C ALA A 52 -5.51 6.39 8.62
N LEU A 53 -6.01 7.47 9.22
CA LEU A 53 -5.71 8.82 8.76
C LEU A 53 -4.25 9.21 9.01
N GLN A 54 -3.72 8.85 10.17
CA GLN A 54 -2.31 9.07 10.50
C GLN A 54 -1.39 8.27 9.57
N GLU A 55 -1.68 6.99 9.35
CA GLU A 55 -0.97 6.13 8.40
C GLU A 55 -1.00 6.71 6.99
N ALA A 56 -2.17 7.15 6.52
CA ALA A 56 -2.32 7.77 5.21
C ALA A 56 -1.44 9.03 5.08
N LYS A 57 -1.46 9.92 6.09
CA LYS A 57 -0.63 11.13 6.09
C LYS A 57 0.86 10.76 6.04
N ASP A 58 1.30 9.89 6.93
CA ASP A 58 2.71 9.56 7.08
C ASP A 58 3.24 8.76 5.87
N SER A 59 2.42 7.89 5.27
CA SER A 59 2.76 7.19 4.02
C SER A 59 2.79 8.13 2.82
N SER A 60 1.88 9.09 2.73
CA SER A 60 1.85 10.09 1.66
C SER A 60 3.03 11.08 1.75
N GLU A 61 3.49 11.38 2.96
CA GLU A 61 4.66 12.24 3.18
C GLU A 61 5.94 11.66 2.57
N ILE A 62 6.08 10.32 2.53
CA ILE A 62 7.19 9.61 1.86
C ILE A 62 7.21 9.92 0.35
N GLU A 63 6.05 10.06 -0.27
CA GLU A 63 5.88 10.41 -1.69
C GLU A 63 5.91 11.93 -1.95
N ASN A 64 6.34 12.73 -0.96
CA ASN A 64 6.36 14.20 -0.99
C ASN A 64 4.97 14.87 -1.06
N ILE A 65 3.90 14.16 -0.66
CA ILE A 65 2.55 14.71 -0.54
C ILE A 65 2.40 15.25 0.88
N ILE A 66 2.56 16.57 1.02
CA ILE A 66 2.61 17.23 2.34
C ILE A 66 1.25 17.82 2.68
N THR A 67 0.69 17.42 3.83
CA THR A 67 -0.53 17.99 4.41
C THR A 67 -0.43 18.03 5.93
N THR A 68 -1.40 18.68 6.60
CA THR A 68 -1.45 18.84 8.05
C THR A 68 -2.61 18.06 8.67
N HIS A 69 -2.49 17.73 9.96
CA HIS A 69 -3.59 17.10 10.70
C HIS A 69 -4.84 17.99 10.69
N ASP A 70 -4.69 19.31 10.86
CA ASP A 70 -5.82 20.25 10.86
C ASP A 70 -6.56 20.24 9.53
N ASP A 71 -5.84 20.20 8.40
CA ASP A 71 -6.46 20.16 7.08
C ASP A 71 -7.15 18.82 6.83
N LEU A 72 -6.60 17.71 7.34
CA LEU A 72 -7.24 16.40 7.29
C LEU A 72 -8.49 16.31 8.16
N TYR A 73 -8.48 16.92 9.34
CA TYR A 73 -9.68 17.01 10.19
C TYR A 73 -10.76 17.88 9.53
N LYS A 74 -10.39 19.01 8.92
CA LYS A 74 -11.34 19.81 8.13
C LYS A 74 -11.93 19.02 6.97
N ALA A 75 -11.11 18.21 6.30
CA ALA A 75 -11.57 17.32 5.23
C ALA A 75 -12.60 16.30 5.72
N SER A 76 -12.41 15.75 6.92
CA SER A 76 -13.37 14.81 7.52
C SER A 76 -14.73 15.43 7.88
N LEU A 77 -14.82 16.76 7.91
CA LEU A 77 -16.03 17.52 8.24
C LEU A 77 -16.72 18.09 6.98
N ASP A 78 -16.35 17.62 5.78
CA ASP A 78 -16.86 18.09 4.48
C ASP A 78 -16.74 19.62 4.28
N ILE A 79 -15.74 20.23 4.91
CA ILE A 79 -15.47 21.66 4.74
C ILE A 79 -14.90 21.88 3.33
N LYS A 80 -15.55 22.76 2.55
CA LYS A 80 -15.18 23.07 1.16
C LYS A 80 -13.78 23.72 1.06
N ASN A 81 -13.13 23.57 -0.10
CA ASN A 81 -11.80 24.10 -0.48
C ASN A 81 -10.57 23.35 0.07
N LEU A 82 -10.57 22.02 -0.02
CA LEU A 82 -9.39 21.21 0.29
C LEU A 82 -8.30 21.30 -0.79
N SER A 83 -7.03 21.32 -0.36
CA SER A 83 -5.88 21.22 -1.26
C SER A 83 -5.85 19.86 -1.96
N SER A 84 -5.13 19.77 -3.09
CA SER A 84 -4.91 18.49 -3.79
C SER A 84 -4.22 17.47 -2.90
N ALA A 85 -3.19 17.87 -2.15
CA ALA A 85 -2.47 17.02 -1.22
C ALA A 85 -3.39 16.45 -0.12
N THR A 86 -4.26 17.27 0.46
CA THR A 86 -5.23 16.81 1.46
C THR A 86 -6.21 15.80 0.86
N LYS A 87 -6.69 16.03 -0.37
CA LYS A 87 -7.58 15.07 -1.06
C LYS A 87 -6.88 13.73 -1.31
N GLU A 88 -5.61 13.77 -1.72
CA GLU A 88 -4.83 12.56 -1.98
C GLU A 88 -4.63 11.71 -0.73
N VAL A 89 -4.34 12.33 0.43
CA VAL A 89 -4.30 11.62 1.71
C VAL A 89 -5.66 11.06 2.11
N CYS A 90 -6.76 11.79 1.86
CA CYS A 90 -8.11 11.25 2.09
C CYS A 90 -8.41 10.05 1.19
N ASN A 91 -8.01 10.09 -0.09
CA ASN A 91 -8.16 8.97 -1.02
C ASN A 91 -7.36 7.76 -0.54
N TYR A 92 -6.13 7.96 -0.02
CA TYR A 92 -5.35 6.89 0.58
C TYR A 92 -6.09 6.22 1.73
N LYS A 93 -6.61 7.00 2.68
CA LYS A 93 -7.40 6.46 3.80
C LYS A 93 -8.59 5.65 3.29
N ASN A 94 -9.31 6.16 2.30
CA ASN A 94 -10.47 5.47 1.72
C ASN A 94 -10.06 4.16 1.03
N ALA A 95 -8.97 4.19 0.26
CA ALA A 95 -8.39 3.02 -0.40
C ALA A 95 -7.96 1.94 0.59
N LEU A 96 -7.33 2.34 1.71
CA LEU A 96 -6.94 1.44 2.79
C LEU A 96 -8.17 0.75 3.43
N LEU A 97 -9.20 1.52 3.81
CA LEU A 97 -10.41 0.97 4.41
C LEU A 97 -11.19 0.08 3.44
N LYS A 98 -11.26 0.46 2.16
CA LYS A 98 -11.87 -0.34 1.10
C LYS A 98 -11.13 -1.66 0.92
N GLY A 99 -9.80 -1.63 0.83
CA GLY A 99 -8.98 -2.82 0.72
C GLY A 99 -9.14 -3.76 1.91
N PHE A 100 -9.17 -3.20 3.12
CA PHE A 100 -9.44 -3.97 4.33
C PHE A 100 -10.82 -4.66 4.28
N GLY A 101 -11.86 -3.95 3.86
CA GLY A 101 -13.20 -4.52 3.66
C GLY A 101 -13.21 -5.66 2.64
N LEU A 102 -12.63 -5.44 1.46
CA LEU A 102 -12.54 -6.46 0.39
C LEU A 102 -11.85 -7.75 0.87
N VAL A 103 -10.71 -7.63 1.54
CA VAL A 103 -9.95 -8.79 2.04
C VAL A 103 -10.69 -9.47 3.20
N THR A 104 -11.33 -8.70 4.09
CA THR A 104 -12.07 -9.25 5.24
C THR A 104 -13.29 -10.04 4.78
N ASP A 105 -14.00 -9.54 3.76
CA ASP A 105 -15.22 -10.17 3.23
C ASP A 105 -14.89 -11.39 2.36
N LYS A 106 -13.86 -11.31 1.51
CA LYS A 106 -13.52 -12.38 0.56
C LYS A 106 -12.52 -13.39 1.13
N LYS A 107 -11.86 -13.08 2.25
CA LYS A 107 -10.78 -13.86 2.87
C LYS A 107 -9.57 -14.10 1.95
N LEU A 108 -9.44 -13.30 0.89
CA LEU A 108 -8.40 -13.40 -0.13
C LEU A 108 -8.03 -12.00 -0.63
N LEU A 109 -6.76 -11.81 -0.99
CA LEU A 109 -6.28 -10.63 -1.70
C LEU A 109 -6.00 -11.01 -3.16
N LEU A 110 -6.95 -10.71 -4.04
CA LEU A 110 -6.86 -11.02 -5.47
C LEU A 110 -6.31 -9.81 -6.24
N LYS A 111 -5.71 -10.01 -7.42
CA LYS A 111 -5.23 -8.94 -8.30
C LYS A 111 -6.30 -7.89 -8.57
N LYS A 112 -7.55 -8.31 -8.77
CA LYS A 112 -8.68 -7.38 -8.97
C LYS A 112 -8.88 -6.45 -7.77
N HIS A 113 -8.67 -6.92 -6.54
CA HIS A 113 -8.79 -6.08 -5.34
C HIS A 113 -7.66 -5.03 -5.32
N ILE A 114 -6.44 -5.40 -5.71
CA ILE A 114 -5.32 -4.45 -5.84
C ILE A 114 -5.66 -3.34 -6.84
N ILE A 115 -6.26 -3.70 -7.99
CA ILE A 115 -6.72 -2.72 -8.99
C ILE A 115 -7.86 -1.84 -8.43
N GLU A 116 -8.83 -2.42 -7.70
CA GLU A 116 -9.93 -1.66 -7.08
C GLU A 116 -9.45 -0.67 -6.00
N ILE A 117 -8.39 -1.03 -5.26
CA ILE A 117 -7.74 -0.18 -4.27
C ILE A 117 -6.96 0.94 -4.99
N GLN A 118 -6.20 0.61 -6.04
CA GLN A 118 -5.49 1.61 -6.85
C GLN A 118 -6.45 2.63 -7.47
N LYS A 119 -7.60 2.17 -7.98
CA LYS A 119 -8.65 3.05 -8.51
C LYS A 119 -9.18 4.02 -7.45
N GLU A 120 -9.34 3.56 -6.21
CA GLU A 120 -9.77 4.41 -5.10
C GLU A 120 -8.70 5.44 -4.71
N LEU A 121 -7.43 5.02 -4.69
CA LEU A 121 -6.30 5.87 -4.34
C LEU A 121 -6.10 6.99 -5.37
N GLU A 122 -6.01 6.61 -6.64
CA GLU A 122 -5.66 7.50 -7.75
C GLU A 122 -6.86 8.20 -8.37
N GLN A 123 -8.08 7.80 -8.00
CA GLN A 123 -9.34 8.29 -8.56
C GLN A 123 -9.38 8.19 -10.10
N ASN A 124 -8.84 7.09 -10.65
CA ASN A 124 -8.80 6.82 -12.08
C ASN A 124 -8.87 5.32 -12.40
N ASP A 125 -9.05 4.99 -13.68
CA ASP A 125 -9.16 3.61 -14.19
C ASP A 125 -7.86 3.13 -14.87
N ALA A 126 -6.69 3.58 -14.41
CA ALA A 126 -5.41 3.26 -15.05
C ALA A 126 -5.07 1.75 -15.02
N GLY A 127 -5.33 1.09 -13.89
CA GLY A 127 -5.06 -0.33 -13.70
C GLY A 127 -3.58 -0.68 -13.88
N VAL A 128 -3.32 -1.87 -14.41
CA VAL A 128 -1.95 -2.34 -14.66
C VAL A 128 -1.35 -1.58 -15.84
N ARG A 129 -0.15 -1.04 -15.63
CA ARG A 129 0.58 -0.25 -16.62
C ARG A 129 0.78 -1.01 -17.94
N ARG A 130 0.38 -0.39 -19.05
CA ARG A 130 0.58 -0.89 -20.42
C ARG A 130 1.69 -0.19 -21.19
N GLN A 131 2.03 1.05 -20.82
CA GLN A 131 3.04 1.84 -21.49
C GLN A 131 4.43 1.54 -20.94
N SER A 132 5.40 1.38 -21.83
CA SER A 132 6.83 1.30 -21.51
C SER A 132 7.42 2.69 -21.21
N GLY A 133 8.57 2.74 -20.55
CA GLY A 133 9.34 3.95 -20.28
C GLY A 133 9.41 4.33 -18.80
N THR A 134 8.63 3.67 -17.93
CA THR A 134 8.70 3.88 -16.48
C THR A 134 10.06 3.43 -15.95
N ASN A 135 10.72 4.33 -15.24
CA ASN A 135 12.06 4.14 -14.68
C ASN A 135 12.15 4.89 -13.36
N LEU A 136 12.83 4.30 -12.38
CA LEU A 136 13.30 5.03 -11.21
C LEU A 136 14.59 5.75 -11.59
N LYS A 137 14.61 7.08 -11.48
CA LYS A 137 15.75 7.91 -11.85
C LYS A 137 16.21 8.75 -10.68
N ASN A 138 17.50 9.01 -10.61
CA ASN A 138 18.04 10.06 -9.76
C ASN A 138 17.61 11.41 -10.33
N THR A 139 16.84 12.19 -9.56
CA THR A 139 16.30 13.48 -10.00
C THR A 139 17.38 14.54 -10.23
N LYS A 140 18.55 14.43 -9.58
CA LYS A 140 19.65 15.39 -9.73
C LYS A 140 20.55 15.09 -10.92
N THR A 141 20.81 13.81 -11.21
CA THR A 141 21.77 13.41 -12.26
C THR A 141 21.10 12.91 -13.54
N GLY A 142 19.80 12.61 -13.48
CA GLY A 142 19.06 12.00 -14.58
C GLY A 142 19.39 10.52 -14.81
N GLU A 143 20.30 9.94 -14.02
CA GLU A 143 20.70 8.55 -14.11
C GLU A 143 19.54 7.62 -13.78
N VAL A 144 19.32 6.60 -14.62
CA VAL A 144 18.35 5.54 -14.33
C VAL A 144 18.95 4.61 -13.27
N ILE A 145 18.28 4.47 -12.13
CA ILE A 145 18.70 3.58 -11.03
C ILE A 145 18.10 2.18 -11.24
N PHE A 146 16.85 2.13 -11.68
CA PHE A 146 16.11 0.88 -11.81
C PHE A 146 15.06 0.97 -12.92
N THR A 147 14.96 -0.11 -13.70
CA THR A 147 13.95 -0.28 -14.75
C THR A 147 13.07 -1.47 -14.38
N PRO A 148 11.81 -1.25 -13.95
CA PRO A 148 10.86 -2.34 -13.67
C PRO A 148 10.46 -3.09 -14.95
N PRO A 149 9.68 -4.18 -14.86
CA PRO A 149 9.11 -4.83 -16.02
C PRO A 149 8.36 -3.83 -16.92
N GLN A 150 8.59 -3.88 -18.23
CA GLN A 150 8.09 -2.95 -19.24
C GLN A 150 6.97 -3.57 -20.08
N ASN A 151 7.00 -4.89 -20.29
CA ASN A 151 5.94 -5.60 -20.99
C ASN A 151 4.73 -5.80 -20.07
N TYR A 152 3.55 -5.48 -20.59
CA TYR A 152 2.27 -5.69 -19.92
C TYR A 152 2.06 -7.15 -19.49
N GLU A 153 2.39 -8.10 -20.36
CA GLU A 153 2.19 -9.54 -20.09
C GLU A 153 3.07 -10.02 -18.94
N ASP A 154 4.32 -9.54 -18.86
CA ASP A 154 5.23 -9.87 -17.76
C ASP A 154 4.70 -9.34 -16.42
N ILE A 155 4.16 -8.12 -16.41
CA ILE A 155 3.56 -7.54 -15.19
C ILE A 155 2.32 -8.34 -14.76
N GLU A 156 1.45 -8.69 -15.70
CA GLU A 156 0.26 -9.49 -15.42
C GLU A 156 0.62 -10.88 -14.86
N ASN A 157 1.62 -11.54 -15.45
CA ASN A 157 2.10 -12.84 -14.99
C ASN A 157 2.72 -12.76 -13.59
N LEU A 158 3.49 -11.71 -13.30
CA LEU A 158 4.07 -11.47 -11.98
C LEU A 158 3.00 -11.16 -10.93
N LEU A 159 1.96 -10.39 -11.27
CA LEU A 159 0.83 -10.13 -10.38
C LEU A 159 0.00 -11.40 -10.12
N ALA A 160 -0.20 -12.24 -11.13
CA ALA A 160 -0.87 -13.54 -10.98
C ALA A 160 -0.05 -14.51 -10.11
N ASN A 161 1.28 -14.49 -10.24
CA ASN A 161 2.17 -15.25 -9.38
C ASN A 161 2.13 -14.76 -7.92
N LEU A 162 2.09 -13.44 -7.71
CA LEU A 162 1.89 -12.85 -6.38
C LEU A 162 0.56 -13.28 -5.77
N GLU A 163 -0.55 -13.16 -6.51
CA GLU A 163 -1.89 -13.60 -6.08
C GLU A 163 -1.92 -15.09 -5.72
N SER A 164 -1.20 -15.94 -6.46
CA SER A 164 -1.13 -17.38 -6.16
C SER A 164 -0.31 -17.71 -4.92
N TYR A 165 0.59 -16.81 -4.51
CA TYR A 165 1.50 -17.02 -3.39
C TYR A 165 0.92 -16.56 -2.04
N ILE A 166 0.10 -15.52 -2.02
CA ILE A 166 -0.48 -14.90 -0.81
C ILE A 166 -1.81 -15.50 -0.39
#